data_AF-G4F9W0-F1
#
_entry.id   AF-G4F9W0-F1
#
_cell.length_a   1.000
_cell.length_b   1.000
_cell.length_c   1.000
_cell.angle_alpha   90.00
_cell.angle_beta   90.00
_cell.angle_gamma   90.00
#
_symmetry.space_group_name_H-M   'P 1'
#
loop_
_entity.id
_entity.type
_entity.pdbx_description
1 polymer ?
#
loop_
_entity_poly.entity_id
_entity_poly.type
_entity_poly.pdbx_seq_one_letter_code
_entity_poly.pdbx_strand_id
1 'polypeptide(L)'
;MKPPNVLATRHYASRVAWLLLACSLFIFPSLSYAAAGPLDLTLTLTGISSVVIFVLAYALVMTEELLHMRKSKPVLVAAGLIWALVAWVYVQAGMPEEAQTAFRETLLEYAELLLFLLVAMTYINAMEERRVFDALRSWLVRKGFSYRSLFWITGVMAFGISAIANNMTTAMLMCAVVLKVAEGDKKFIGLCCVNVVVASNAGGAFSPFGDITTLMVWQAGQVPFEGFFALLVPAVVNFMVPAVIMNFFIANRQPAALQENVWLKRGARRIIVLFLITVAISVLCHSILYLPPAMGMMFGLGLLQFFGYYLRRSLPRSLERKRERYSRRGDWKKLEQLGSVVPFDIFSRIARSEWDTLLFFYGVVMCVGGLGFMGYLSLLSETLYGNWNPVWANVVLGLISAVVDNIPVMFAVLSMAPDMSEGNWLLVTLTAGVGGSLLSMGSAAGVALMGQARGIYTFAVHLRWMPAILLGYAASIVTHLWINASMF
;
A
#
# COMPACT_ATOMS: atom_id res chain seq x y z
N MET A 1 -42.68 -5.17 0.61
CA MET A 1 -41.54 -4.57 -0.10
C MET A 1 -41.66 -3.05 0.02
N LYS A 2 -40.76 -2.39 0.75
CA LYS A 2 -40.67 -0.92 0.78
C LYS A 2 -39.81 -0.46 -0.41
N PRO A 3 -40.18 0.61 -1.13
CA PRO A 3 -39.37 1.12 -2.23
C PRO A 3 -38.05 1.72 -1.70
N PRO A 4 -36.97 1.69 -2.50
CA PRO A 4 -35.68 2.25 -2.09
C PRO A 4 -35.74 3.78 -1.96
N ASN A 5 -35.10 4.29 -0.92
CA ASN A 5 -35.04 5.71 -0.56
C ASN A 5 -34.38 6.56 -1.67
N VAL A 6 -35.19 7.35 -2.37
CA VAL A 6 -34.81 8.32 -3.42
C VAL A 6 -33.92 9.48 -2.89
N LEU A 7 -33.81 9.64 -1.57
CA LEU A 7 -32.94 10.65 -0.96
C LEU A 7 -31.46 10.29 -0.97
N ALA A 8 -31.11 8.99 -1.04
CA ALA A 8 -29.71 8.58 -1.09
C ALA A 8 -29.06 8.93 -2.45
N THR A 9 -29.79 8.78 -3.56
CA THR A 9 -29.29 9.00 -4.93
C THR A 9 -29.01 10.47 -5.24
N ARG A 10 -29.73 11.42 -4.63
CA ARG A 10 -29.51 12.87 -4.83
C ARG A 10 -28.15 13.37 -4.31
N HIS A 11 -27.63 12.78 -3.23
CA HIS A 11 -26.30 13.13 -2.73
C HIS A 11 -25.16 12.57 -3.60
N TYR A 12 -25.37 11.46 -4.32
CA TYR A 12 -24.36 10.88 -5.22
C TYR A 12 -24.20 11.64 -6.55
N ALA A 13 -25.29 12.20 -7.09
CA ALA A 13 -25.20 13.06 -8.29
C ALA A 13 -24.34 14.31 -8.06
N SER A 14 -24.36 14.86 -6.84
CA SER A 14 -23.49 15.98 -6.48
C SER A 14 -22.00 15.59 -6.44
N ARG A 15 -21.67 14.32 -6.13
CA ARG A 15 -20.27 13.83 -6.03
C ARG A 15 -19.61 13.67 -7.40
N VAL A 16 -20.38 13.23 -8.40
CA VAL A 16 -19.90 13.18 -9.80
C VAL A 16 -19.78 14.59 -10.37
N ALA A 17 -20.68 15.49 -10.01
CA ALA A 17 -20.61 16.90 -10.42
C ALA A 17 -19.38 17.62 -9.87
N TRP A 18 -18.97 17.38 -8.62
CA TRP A 18 -17.73 17.96 -8.05
C TRP A 18 -16.44 17.39 -8.68
N LEU A 19 -16.44 16.11 -9.08
CA LEU A 19 -15.34 15.51 -9.84
C LEU A 19 -15.24 16.10 -11.26
N LEU A 20 -16.37 16.34 -11.92
CA LEU A 20 -16.41 17.00 -13.23
C LEU A 20 -16.07 18.49 -13.15
N LEU A 21 -16.38 19.17 -12.04
CA LEU A 21 -16.05 20.59 -11.81
C LEU A 21 -14.57 20.80 -11.46
N ALA A 22 -13.93 19.83 -10.79
CA ALA A 22 -12.49 19.83 -10.57
C ALA A 22 -11.71 19.61 -11.88
N CYS A 23 -12.30 18.93 -12.86
CA CYS A 23 -11.71 18.72 -14.19
C CYS A 23 -11.98 19.86 -15.20
N SER A 24 -12.92 20.77 -14.95
CA SER A 24 -13.35 21.77 -15.94
C SER A 24 -12.73 23.17 -15.78
N LEU A 25 -11.83 23.37 -14.81
CA LEU A 25 -11.27 24.68 -14.49
C LEU A 25 -9.82 24.91 -14.94
N PHE A 26 -9.35 24.38 -16.07
CA PHE A 26 -8.02 24.75 -16.58
C PHE A 26 -7.97 24.78 -18.11
N ILE A 27 -8.53 25.84 -18.70
CA ILE A 27 -8.32 26.20 -20.11
C ILE A 27 -7.32 27.34 -20.11
N PHE A 28 -6.04 27.04 -20.32
CA PHE A 28 -5.01 27.84 -21.03
C PHE A 28 -3.66 27.11 -20.87
N PRO A 29 -3.01 26.63 -21.96
CA PRO A 29 -1.68 26.03 -21.87
C PRO A 29 -0.58 27.11 -21.95
N SER A 30 0.42 27.03 -21.07
CA SER A 30 1.75 27.58 -21.34
C SER A 30 2.76 26.43 -21.45
N LEU A 31 3.73 26.60 -22.34
CA LEU A 31 4.64 25.53 -22.72
C LEU A 31 5.68 25.28 -21.62
N SER A 32 5.67 24.07 -21.05
CA SER A 32 6.84 23.48 -20.39
C SER A 32 6.90 21.98 -20.60
N TYR A 33 8.11 21.50 -20.90
CA TYR A 33 8.42 20.11 -21.23
C TYR A 33 8.48 19.24 -19.96
N ALA A 34 7.39 18.52 -19.67
CA ALA A 34 7.52 17.17 -19.12
C ALA A 34 7.62 16.19 -20.31
N ALA A 35 7.93 14.91 -20.06
CA ALA A 35 8.13 13.86 -21.07
C ALA A 35 6.85 13.48 -21.85
N ALA A 36 6.20 14.48 -22.46
CA ALA A 36 5.16 14.31 -23.46
C ALA A 36 5.80 13.88 -24.77
N GLY A 37 5.10 13.03 -25.51
CA GLY A 37 5.52 12.72 -26.87
C GLY A 37 5.48 13.98 -27.75
N PRO A 38 6.12 13.94 -28.93
CA PRO A 38 6.24 15.08 -29.83
C PRO A 38 4.89 15.65 -30.30
N LEU A 39 3.81 14.90 -30.18
CA LEU A 39 2.45 15.33 -30.48
C LEU A 39 1.69 15.64 -29.19
N ASP A 40 1.22 16.89 -29.06
CA ASP A 40 0.24 17.25 -28.04
C ASP A 40 -1.14 16.74 -28.45
N LEU A 41 -1.66 15.78 -27.70
CA LEU A 41 -2.95 15.15 -27.95
C LEU A 41 -4.03 15.59 -26.95
N THR A 42 -3.72 16.49 -26.02
CA THR A 42 -4.59 16.87 -24.88
C THR A 42 -5.99 17.32 -25.31
N LEU A 43 -6.10 18.12 -26.37
CA LEU A 43 -7.38 18.64 -26.88
C LEU A 43 -7.96 17.80 -28.03
N THR A 44 -7.30 16.71 -28.42
CA THR A 44 -7.77 15.85 -29.50
C THR A 44 -8.84 14.88 -29.02
N LEU A 45 -9.67 14.37 -29.95
CA LEU A 45 -10.66 13.33 -29.64
C LEU A 45 -9.99 12.11 -29.01
N THR A 46 -8.80 11.72 -29.47
CA THR A 46 -8.01 10.61 -28.94
C THR A 46 -7.59 10.86 -27.49
N GLY A 47 -7.10 12.07 -27.19
CA GLY A 47 -6.73 12.46 -25.83
C GLY A 47 -7.93 12.46 -24.90
N ILE A 48 -9.01 13.12 -25.28
CA ILE A 48 -10.22 13.21 -24.45
C ILE A 48 -10.82 11.82 -24.22
N SER A 49 -10.87 10.98 -25.26
CA SER A 49 -11.36 9.59 -25.15
C SER A 49 -10.51 8.78 -24.16
N SER A 50 -9.19 8.96 -24.16
CA SER A 50 -8.28 8.27 -23.24
C SER A 50 -8.51 8.66 -21.79
N VAL A 51 -8.75 9.95 -21.51
CA VAL A 51 -9.12 10.42 -20.15
C VAL A 51 -10.45 9.84 -19.74
N VAL A 52 -11.46 9.84 -20.61
CA VAL A 52 -12.77 9.24 -20.31
C VAL A 52 -12.64 7.75 -20.01
N ILE A 53 -11.86 7.00 -20.80
CA ILE A 53 -11.58 5.58 -20.57
C ILE A 53 -10.93 5.38 -19.20
N PHE A 54 -9.91 6.17 -18.86
CA PHE A 54 -9.23 6.10 -17.57
C PHE A 54 -10.17 6.38 -16.39
N VAL A 55 -10.95 7.46 -16.46
CA VAL A 55 -11.91 7.85 -15.41
C VAL A 55 -12.98 6.78 -15.23
N LEU A 56 -13.52 6.22 -16.32
CA LEU A 56 -14.50 5.13 -16.25
C LEU A 56 -13.91 3.86 -15.61
N ALA A 57 -12.70 3.49 -16.00
CA ALA A 57 -12.02 2.33 -15.42
C ALA A 57 -11.75 2.53 -13.92
N TYR A 58 -11.32 3.73 -13.52
CA TYR A 58 -11.08 4.04 -12.11
C TYR A 58 -12.38 4.10 -11.29
N ALA A 59 -13.46 4.63 -11.86
CA ALA A 59 -14.78 4.58 -11.24
C ALA A 59 -15.23 3.13 -10.99
N LEU A 60 -14.99 2.22 -11.95
CA LEU A 60 -15.28 0.79 -11.78
C LEU A 60 -14.44 0.16 -10.65
N VAL A 61 -13.16 0.50 -10.54
CA VAL A 61 -12.28 0.06 -9.43
C VAL A 61 -12.85 0.49 -8.08
N MET A 62 -13.26 1.76 -7.94
CA MET A 62 -13.84 2.28 -6.70
C MET A 62 -15.14 1.56 -6.31
N THR A 63 -15.86 1.01 -7.29
CA THR A 63 -17.09 0.23 -7.06
C THR A 63 -16.86 -1.28 -6.87
N GLU A 64 -15.60 -1.74 -6.72
CA GLU A 64 -15.25 -3.16 -6.54
C GLU A 64 -16.06 -3.84 -5.44
N GLU A 65 -16.29 -3.17 -4.30
CA GLU A 65 -17.07 -3.73 -3.20
C GLU A 65 -18.54 -4.02 -3.56
N LEU A 66 -19.11 -3.25 -4.50
CA LEU A 66 -20.49 -3.38 -4.97
C LEU A 66 -20.61 -4.35 -6.15
N LEU A 67 -19.67 -4.27 -7.08
CA LEU A 67 -19.67 -5.07 -8.31
C LEU A 67 -19.06 -6.46 -8.11
N HIS A 68 -18.33 -6.68 -7.00
CA HIS A 68 -17.50 -7.86 -6.78
C HIS A 68 -16.56 -8.17 -7.95
N MET A 69 -16.18 -7.12 -8.69
CA MET A 69 -15.29 -7.18 -9.83
C MET A 69 -13.90 -6.81 -9.37
N ARG A 70 -12.97 -7.77 -9.47
CA ARG A 70 -11.55 -7.57 -9.26
C ARG A 70 -11.04 -6.30 -9.96
N LYS A 71 -10.40 -5.42 -9.19
CA LYS A 71 -9.88 -4.11 -9.66
C LYS A 71 -8.92 -4.18 -10.83
N SER A 72 -8.16 -5.27 -11.02
CA SER A 72 -7.24 -5.39 -12.16
C SER A 72 -7.97 -5.36 -13.51
N LYS A 73 -9.16 -5.96 -13.61
CA LYS A 73 -9.89 -6.14 -14.88
C LYS A 73 -10.16 -4.82 -15.63
N PRO A 74 -10.84 -3.81 -15.05
CA PRO A 74 -11.14 -2.58 -15.77
C PRO A 74 -9.88 -1.82 -16.18
N VAL A 75 -8.85 -1.79 -15.33
CA VAL A 75 -7.63 -1.00 -15.59
C VAL A 75 -6.74 -1.66 -16.64
N LEU A 76 -6.66 -2.99 -16.69
CA LEU A 76 -5.95 -3.71 -17.76
C LEU A 76 -6.55 -3.41 -19.14
N VAL A 77 -7.88 -3.40 -19.24
CA VAL A 77 -8.59 -3.08 -20.48
C VAL A 77 -8.35 -1.61 -20.87
N ALA A 78 -8.45 -0.69 -19.91
CA ALA A 78 -8.17 0.72 -20.13
C ALA A 78 -6.75 0.97 -20.63
N ALA A 79 -5.75 0.33 -20.02
CA ALA A 79 -4.35 0.44 -20.43
C ALA A 79 -4.16 0.01 -21.89
N GLY A 80 -4.74 -1.13 -22.28
CA GLY A 80 -4.68 -1.61 -23.66
C GLY A 80 -5.36 -0.66 -24.65
N LEU A 81 -6.53 -0.12 -24.29
CA LEU A 81 -7.26 0.83 -25.15
C LEU A 81 -6.52 2.15 -25.30
N ILE A 82 -5.99 2.73 -24.21
CA ILE A 82 -5.24 3.99 -24.24
C ILE A 82 -3.99 3.84 -25.11
N TRP A 83 -3.20 2.78 -24.92
CA TRP A 83 -2.01 2.56 -25.75
C TRP A 83 -2.34 2.19 -27.20
N ALA A 84 -3.46 1.53 -27.47
CA ALA A 84 -3.93 1.33 -28.84
C ALA A 84 -4.27 2.67 -29.51
N LEU A 85 -4.90 3.59 -28.78
CA LEU A 85 -5.19 4.95 -29.25
C LEU A 85 -3.92 5.77 -29.48
N VAL A 86 -2.94 5.73 -28.56
CA VAL A 86 -1.60 6.33 -28.74
C VAL A 86 -0.95 5.79 -30.01
N ALA A 87 -0.82 4.47 -30.11
CA ALA A 87 -0.13 3.81 -31.21
C ALA A 87 -0.81 4.12 -32.56
N TRP A 88 -2.15 4.14 -32.60
CA TRP A 88 -2.91 4.51 -33.79
C TRP A 88 -2.51 5.90 -34.30
N VAL A 89 -2.53 6.91 -33.42
CA VAL A 89 -2.22 8.29 -33.82
C VAL A 89 -0.76 8.43 -34.26
N TYR A 90 0.17 7.80 -33.54
CA TYR A 90 1.60 7.89 -33.86
C TYR A 90 1.97 7.13 -35.14
N VAL A 91 1.30 6.01 -35.44
CA VAL A 91 1.44 5.33 -36.74
C VAL A 91 0.93 6.24 -37.87
N GLN A 92 -0.21 6.90 -37.69
CA GLN A 92 -0.74 7.84 -38.69
C GLN A 92 0.16 9.06 -38.89
N ALA A 93 0.84 9.52 -37.83
CA ALA A 93 1.79 10.62 -37.90
C ALA A 93 3.18 10.22 -38.46
N GLY A 94 3.39 8.93 -38.79
CA GLY A 94 4.68 8.44 -39.30
C GLY A 94 5.77 8.29 -38.23
N MET A 95 5.39 8.25 -36.95
CA MET A 95 6.31 8.18 -35.80
C MET A 95 6.06 6.94 -34.90
N PRO A 96 5.95 5.71 -35.45
CA PRO A 96 5.61 4.53 -34.65
C PRO A 96 6.66 4.17 -33.59
N GLU A 97 7.93 4.51 -33.83
CA GLU A 97 9.05 4.19 -32.92
C GLU A 97 8.99 4.98 -31.61
N GLU A 98 8.49 6.22 -31.63
CA GLU A 98 8.33 7.05 -30.42
C GLU A 98 7.33 6.42 -29.45
N ALA A 99 6.15 6.04 -29.95
CA ALA A 99 5.13 5.36 -29.15
C ALA A 99 5.62 4.00 -28.63
N GLN A 100 6.39 3.26 -29.45
CA GLN A 100 6.97 1.99 -29.03
C GLN A 100 8.02 2.18 -27.91
N THR A 101 8.86 3.20 -28.02
CA THR A 101 9.91 3.49 -27.04
C THR A 101 9.30 3.90 -25.71
N ALA A 102 8.35 4.85 -25.71
CA ALA A 102 7.63 5.27 -24.51
C ALA A 102 6.89 4.10 -23.84
N PHE A 103 6.28 3.21 -24.62
CA PHE A 103 5.64 1.99 -24.07
C PHE A 103 6.67 1.07 -23.39
N ARG A 104 7.84 0.87 -23.99
CA ARG A 104 8.91 0.02 -23.44
C ARG A 104 9.49 0.59 -22.15
N GLU A 105 9.69 1.90 -22.08
CA GLU A 105 10.17 2.58 -20.87
C GLU A 105 9.16 2.42 -19.73
N THR A 106 7.88 2.71 -19.99
CA THR A 106 6.79 2.51 -19.01
C THR A 106 6.70 1.05 -18.57
N LEU A 107 6.86 0.10 -19.50
CA LEU A 107 6.87 -1.33 -19.19
C LEU A 107 8.07 -1.74 -18.33
N LEU A 108 9.24 -1.15 -18.57
CA LEU A 108 10.47 -1.43 -17.82
C LEU A 108 10.35 -0.92 -16.37
N GLU A 109 9.84 0.30 -16.17
CA GLU A 109 9.53 0.84 -14.83
C GLU A 109 8.60 -0.10 -14.07
N TYR A 110 7.51 -0.54 -14.72
CA TYR A 110 6.61 -1.52 -14.12
C TYR A 110 7.30 -2.85 -13.82
N ALA A 111 8.15 -3.36 -14.73
CA ALA A 111 8.84 -4.64 -14.55
C ALA A 111 9.76 -4.62 -13.32
N GLU A 112 10.47 -3.52 -13.07
CA GLU A 112 11.30 -3.34 -11.88
C GLU A 112 10.45 -3.34 -10.61
N LEU A 113 9.35 -2.58 -10.59
CA LEU A 113 8.41 -2.55 -9.48
C LEU A 113 7.77 -3.92 -9.23
N LEU A 114 7.35 -4.62 -10.28
CA LEU A 114 6.78 -5.97 -10.22
C LEU A 114 7.74 -6.96 -9.58
N LEU A 115 8.99 -7.01 -10.07
CA LEU A 115 10.00 -7.94 -9.56
C LEU A 115 10.31 -7.67 -8.09
N PHE A 116 10.38 -6.40 -7.69
CA PHE A 116 10.57 -6.01 -6.30
C PHE A 116 9.40 -6.48 -5.42
N LEU A 117 8.16 -6.14 -5.79
CA LEU A 117 6.97 -6.44 -4.99
C LEU A 117 6.69 -7.94 -4.92
N LEU A 118 6.93 -8.69 -6.01
CA LEU A 118 6.79 -10.13 -6.03
C LEU A 118 7.63 -10.81 -4.95
N VAL A 119 8.89 -10.38 -4.80
CA VAL A 119 9.81 -10.91 -3.79
C VAL A 119 9.36 -10.49 -2.39
N ALA A 120 9.05 -9.20 -2.19
CA ALA A 120 8.60 -8.68 -0.91
C ALA A 120 7.37 -9.47 -0.42
N MET A 121 6.33 -9.58 -1.25
CA MET A 121 5.12 -10.36 -0.95
C MET A 121 5.42 -11.85 -0.72
N THR A 122 6.37 -12.44 -1.45
CA THR A 122 6.77 -13.83 -1.23
C THR A 122 7.36 -14.04 0.17
N TYR A 123 8.17 -13.10 0.66
CA TYR A 123 8.70 -13.13 2.03
C TYR A 123 7.59 -12.96 3.08
N ILE A 124 6.68 -12.01 2.88
CA ILE A 124 5.51 -11.82 3.75
C ILE A 124 4.66 -13.10 3.82
N ASN A 125 4.30 -13.67 2.67
CA ASN A 125 3.52 -14.91 2.57
C ASN A 125 4.26 -16.12 3.19
N ALA A 126 5.59 -16.14 3.13
CA ALA A 126 6.39 -17.16 3.79
C ALA A 126 6.37 -17.00 5.32
N MET A 127 6.45 -15.77 5.84
CA MET A 127 6.34 -15.48 7.27
C MET A 127 4.95 -15.83 7.82
N GLU A 128 3.90 -15.48 7.08
CA GLU A 128 2.52 -15.83 7.41
C GLU A 128 2.35 -17.34 7.53
N GLU A 129 2.81 -18.12 6.54
CA GLU A 129 2.68 -19.57 6.64
C GLU A 129 3.54 -20.19 7.73
N ARG A 130 4.71 -19.61 8.01
CA ARG A 130 5.53 -20.02 9.14
C ARG A 130 4.91 -19.65 10.49
N ARG A 131 3.72 -19.03 10.50
CA ARG A 131 2.94 -18.61 11.68
C ARG A 131 3.63 -17.54 12.50
N VAL A 132 4.46 -16.70 11.88
CA VAL A 132 5.11 -15.56 12.56
C VAL A 132 4.04 -14.65 13.16
N PHE A 133 3.06 -14.30 12.33
CA PHE A 133 1.96 -13.42 12.66
C PHE A 133 0.95 -14.05 13.64
N ASP A 134 0.62 -15.33 13.49
CA ASP A 134 -0.24 -16.04 14.46
C ASP A 134 0.44 -16.17 15.84
N ALA A 135 1.75 -16.39 15.89
CA ALA A 135 2.49 -16.48 17.15
C ALA A 135 2.53 -15.13 17.87
N LEU A 136 2.64 -14.04 17.10
CA LEU A 136 2.53 -12.67 17.59
C LEU A 136 1.14 -12.40 18.18
N ARG A 137 0.07 -12.78 17.46
CA ARG A 137 -1.31 -12.74 17.98
C ARG A 137 -1.45 -13.51 19.29
N SER A 138 -1.02 -14.78 19.31
CA SER A 138 -1.09 -15.64 20.49
C SER A 138 -0.31 -15.07 21.68
N TRP A 139 0.82 -14.40 21.44
CA TRP A 139 1.54 -13.69 22.49
C TRP A 139 0.75 -12.51 23.07
N LEU A 140 0.13 -11.68 22.23
CA LEU A 140 -0.69 -10.54 22.68
C LEU A 140 -1.88 -10.99 23.54
N VAL A 141 -2.58 -12.03 23.07
CA VAL A 141 -3.76 -12.58 23.74
C VAL A 141 -3.40 -13.15 25.12
N ARG A 142 -2.29 -13.89 25.22
CA ARG A 142 -1.86 -14.55 26.47
C ARG A 142 -1.44 -13.58 27.57
N LYS A 143 -1.02 -12.36 27.22
CA LYS A 143 -0.57 -11.37 28.20
C LYS A 143 -1.70 -10.71 28.98
N GLY A 144 -2.97 -10.89 28.56
CA GLY A 144 -4.13 -10.38 29.31
C GLY A 144 -4.17 -8.85 29.41
N PHE A 145 -3.66 -8.14 28.40
CA PHE A 145 -3.62 -6.68 28.40
C PHE A 145 -5.03 -6.07 28.48
N SER A 146 -5.16 -4.92 29.16
CA SER A 146 -6.41 -4.14 29.15
C SER A 146 -6.72 -3.63 27.74
N TYR A 147 -7.98 -3.25 27.47
CA TYR A 147 -8.38 -2.68 26.19
C TYR A 147 -7.56 -1.45 25.80
N ARG A 148 -7.24 -0.58 26.76
CA ARG A 148 -6.36 0.57 26.51
C ARG A 148 -4.95 0.13 26.12
N SER A 149 -4.36 -0.79 26.87
CA SER A 149 -3.04 -1.32 26.53
C SER A 149 -3.05 -2.03 25.18
N LEU A 150 -4.09 -2.81 24.88
CA LEU A 150 -4.23 -3.51 23.60
C LEU A 150 -4.33 -2.53 22.43
N PHE A 151 -5.13 -1.46 22.56
CA PHE A 151 -5.24 -0.42 21.54
C PHE A 151 -3.90 0.22 21.19
N TRP A 152 -3.09 0.55 22.21
CA TRP A 152 -1.76 1.11 22.00
C TRP A 152 -0.79 0.09 21.41
N ILE A 153 -0.80 -1.14 21.93
CA ILE A 153 0.12 -2.17 21.47
C ILE A 153 -0.17 -2.54 20.02
N THR A 154 -1.43 -2.73 19.63
CA THR A 154 -1.79 -3.05 18.23
C THR A 154 -1.51 -1.88 17.29
N GLY A 155 -1.72 -0.64 17.72
CA GLY A 155 -1.36 0.55 16.94
C GLY A 155 0.15 0.69 16.75
N VAL A 156 0.93 0.65 17.83
CA VAL A 156 2.41 0.76 17.75
C VAL A 156 3.01 -0.40 16.95
N MET A 157 2.47 -1.61 17.10
CA MET A 157 2.90 -2.74 16.30
C MET A 157 2.50 -2.61 14.84
N ALA A 158 1.30 -2.10 14.52
CA ALA A 158 0.93 -1.80 13.15
C ALA A 158 1.92 -0.80 12.54
N PHE A 159 2.19 0.31 13.24
CA PHE A 159 3.18 1.31 12.81
C PHE A 159 4.56 0.70 12.54
N GLY A 160 5.11 -0.07 13.47
CA GLY A 160 6.44 -0.66 13.32
C GLY A 160 6.53 -1.76 12.27
N ILE A 161 5.50 -2.62 12.15
CA ILE A 161 5.48 -3.70 11.15
C ILE A 161 5.29 -3.14 9.75
N SER A 162 4.47 -2.08 9.59
CA SER A 162 4.24 -1.45 8.30
C SER A 162 5.48 -0.79 7.70
N ALA A 163 6.53 -0.50 8.48
CA ALA A 163 7.78 0.01 7.94
C ALA A 163 8.54 -1.02 7.08
N ILE A 164 8.17 -2.31 7.16
CA ILE A 164 8.88 -3.42 6.49
C ILE A 164 7.89 -4.32 5.72
N ALA A 165 6.58 -4.19 5.97
CA ALA A 165 5.54 -5.01 5.37
C ALA A 165 4.42 -4.14 4.82
N ASN A 166 3.78 -4.61 3.75
CA ASN A 166 2.67 -3.90 3.12
C ASN A 166 1.55 -3.54 4.13
N ASN A 167 1.06 -2.31 4.03
CA ASN A 167 0.03 -1.71 4.88
C ASN A 167 -1.20 -2.61 5.05
N MET A 168 -1.68 -3.22 3.96
CA MET A 168 -2.84 -4.13 3.99
C MET A 168 -2.59 -5.37 4.86
N THR A 169 -1.44 -6.04 4.70
CA THR A 169 -1.13 -7.25 5.49
C THR A 169 -0.97 -6.93 6.97
N THR A 170 -0.29 -5.82 7.28
CA THR A 170 -0.10 -5.33 8.65
C THR A 170 -1.45 -5.06 9.31
N ALA A 171 -2.33 -4.36 8.61
CA ALA A 171 -3.66 -4.03 9.11
C ALA A 171 -4.50 -5.29 9.33
N MET A 172 -4.55 -6.20 8.36
CA MET A 172 -5.34 -7.44 8.46
C MET A 172 -4.91 -8.33 9.63
N LEU A 173 -3.61 -8.38 9.89
CA LEU A 173 -3.08 -9.09 11.03
C LEU A 173 -3.56 -8.49 12.35
N MET A 174 -3.39 -7.18 12.53
CA MET A 174 -3.82 -6.52 13.76
C MET A 174 -5.33 -6.60 13.94
N CYS A 175 -6.10 -6.48 12.87
CA CYS A 175 -7.54 -6.70 12.88
C CYS A 175 -7.91 -8.10 13.39
N ALA A 176 -7.24 -9.16 12.92
CA ALA A 176 -7.46 -10.52 13.42
C ALA A 176 -7.15 -10.68 14.91
N VAL A 177 -6.14 -9.94 15.43
CA VAL A 177 -5.85 -9.91 16.88
C VAL A 177 -6.99 -9.24 17.64
N VAL A 178 -7.40 -8.05 17.20
CA VAL A 178 -8.43 -7.22 17.84
C VAL A 178 -9.77 -7.95 17.86
N LEU A 179 -10.20 -8.52 16.73
CA LEU A 179 -11.45 -9.27 16.61
C LEU A 179 -11.52 -10.43 17.60
N LYS A 180 -10.39 -11.11 17.81
CA LYS A 180 -10.33 -12.28 18.69
C LYS A 180 -10.26 -11.90 20.16
N VAL A 181 -9.53 -10.84 20.51
CA VAL A 181 -9.36 -10.43 21.92
C VAL A 181 -10.58 -9.67 22.45
N ALA A 182 -11.24 -8.88 21.60
CA ALA A 182 -12.36 -8.05 22.01
C ALA A 182 -13.71 -8.56 21.47
N GLU A 183 -13.84 -9.88 21.33
CA GLU A 183 -15.06 -10.52 20.84
C GLU A 183 -16.29 -10.01 21.61
N GLY A 184 -17.29 -9.52 20.88
CA GLY A 184 -18.51 -8.93 21.44
C GLY A 184 -18.48 -7.40 21.65
N ASP A 185 -17.32 -6.75 21.73
CA ASP A 185 -17.23 -5.28 21.87
C ASP A 185 -17.00 -4.60 20.51
N LYS A 186 -18.08 -4.48 19.75
CA LYS A 186 -18.06 -3.86 18.40
C LYS A 186 -17.52 -2.43 18.40
N LYS A 187 -17.76 -1.65 19.47
CA LYS A 187 -17.31 -0.25 19.56
C LYS A 187 -15.79 -0.19 19.69
N PHE A 188 -15.23 -1.00 20.59
CA PHE A 188 -13.78 -1.07 20.78
C PHE A 188 -13.06 -1.65 19.55
N ILE A 189 -13.61 -2.71 18.95
CA ILE A 189 -13.06 -3.29 17.72
C ILE A 189 -13.02 -2.24 16.60
N GLY A 190 -14.14 -1.54 16.36
CA GLY A 190 -14.21 -0.51 15.33
C GLY A 190 -13.18 0.60 15.53
N LEU A 191 -12.98 1.05 16.77
CA LEU A 191 -11.97 2.05 17.11
C LEU A 191 -10.54 1.55 16.89
N CYS A 192 -10.25 0.31 17.27
CA CYS A 192 -8.95 -0.31 17.02
C CYS A 192 -8.68 -0.46 15.52
N CYS A 193 -9.69 -0.82 14.72
CA CYS A 193 -9.56 -0.88 13.27
C CYS A 193 -9.17 0.49 12.67
N VAL A 194 -9.85 1.57 13.08
CA VAL A 194 -9.48 2.94 12.67
C VAL A 194 -8.02 3.24 13.03
N ASN A 195 -7.64 2.98 14.28
CA ASN A 195 -6.28 3.23 14.77
C ASN A 195 -5.23 2.41 14.01
N VAL A 196 -5.53 1.15 13.68
CA VAL A 196 -4.65 0.27 12.92
C VAL A 196 -4.45 0.77 11.49
N VAL A 197 -5.51 1.27 10.81
CA VAL A 197 -5.39 1.84 9.45
C VAL A 197 -4.49 3.08 9.45
N VAL A 198 -4.69 3.98 10.40
CA VAL A 198 -3.86 5.18 10.53
C VAL A 198 -2.41 4.79 10.84
N ALA A 199 -2.22 3.89 11.80
CA ALA A 199 -0.90 3.44 12.21
C ALA A 199 -0.14 2.72 11.08
N SER A 200 -0.81 1.85 10.32
CA SER A 200 -0.17 1.15 9.21
C SER A 200 0.28 2.11 8.11
N ASN A 201 -0.59 3.05 7.70
CA ASN A 201 -0.25 3.98 6.62
C ASN A 201 0.86 4.96 7.06
N ALA A 202 0.79 5.48 8.29
CA ALA A 202 1.87 6.30 8.85
C ALA A 202 3.18 5.52 9.00
N GLY A 203 3.10 4.27 9.45
CA GLY A 203 4.26 3.40 9.60
C GLY A 203 4.97 3.08 8.28
N GLY A 204 4.23 3.00 7.17
CA GLY A 204 4.78 2.78 5.85
C GLY A 204 5.52 4.00 5.29
N ALA A 205 5.09 5.21 5.63
CA ALA A 205 5.53 6.45 4.97
C ALA A 205 7.00 6.84 5.20
N PHE A 206 7.63 6.38 6.28
CA PHE A 206 9.02 6.75 6.62
C PHE A 206 10.07 5.72 6.16
N SER A 207 9.67 4.68 5.44
CA SER A 207 10.55 3.60 5.00
C SER A 207 10.27 3.25 3.54
N PRO A 208 11.28 3.20 2.66
CA PRO A 208 11.12 2.77 1.26
C PRO A 208 10.52 1.37 1.09
N PHE A 209 10.58 0.54 2.12
CA PHE A 209 10.07 -0.84 2.11
C PHE A 209 8.67 -0.96 2.72
N GLY A 210 8.15 0.11 3.31
CA GLY A 210 6.89 0.08 4.04
C GLY A 210 5.68 0.17 3.13
N ASP A 211 5.68 1.14 2.21
CA ASP A 211 4.63 1.30 1.21
C ASP A 211 5.19 1.26 -0.22
N ILE A 212 4.32 0.90 -1.17
CA ILE A 212 4.64 0.86 -2.60
C ILE A 212 4.94 2.27 -3.10
N THR A 213 4.22 3.26 -2.58
CA THR A 213 4.44 4.67 -2.90
C THR A 213 5.84 5.17 -2.52
N THR A 214 6.30 4.86 -1.30
CA THR A 214 7.65 5.18 -0.83
C THR A 214 8.72 4.45 -1.64
N LEU A 215 8.46 3.20 -2.02
CA LEU A 215 9.34 2.43 -2.90
C LEU A 215 9.50 3.12 -4.26
N MET A 216 8.41 3.58 -4.86
CA MET A 216 8.44 4.24 -6.17
C MET A 216 9.28 5.52 -6.15
N VAL A 217 9.15 6.33 -5.09
CA VAL A 217 9.95 7.56 -4.92
C VAL A 217 11.44 7.25 -4.78
N TRP A 218 11.78 6.22 -4.01
CA TRP A 218 13.15 5.76 -3.86
C TRP A 218 13.72 5.20 -5.17
N GLN A 219 12.96 4.35 -5.86
CA GLN A 219 13.35 3.76 -7.15
C GLN A 219 13.55 4.81 -8.24
N ALA A 220 12.72 5.86 -8.24
CA ALA A 220 12.85 6.99 -9.14
C ALA A 220 14.03 7.93 -8.80
N GLY A 221 14.79 7.64 -7.73
CA GLY A 221 15.97 8.41 -7.34
C GLY A 221 15.67 9.80 -6.76
N GLN A 222 14.42 10.10 -6.42
CA GLN A 222 14.01 11.42 -5.94
C GLN A 222 14.43 11.68 -4.49
N VAL A 223 14.55 10.62 -3.68
CA VAL A 223 14.96 10.68 -2.28
C VAL A 223 15.90 9.49 -2.01
N PRO A 224 17.08 9.70 -1.38
CA PRO A 224 17.98 8.62 -1.00
C PRO A 224 17.37 7.79 0.15
N PHE A 225 17.85 6.56 0.35
CA PHE A 225 17.29 5.64 1.36
C PHE A 225 17.21 6.27 2.76
N GLU A 226 18.26 6.97 3.17
CA GLU A 226 18.36 7.64 4.47
C GLU A 226 17.44 8.85 4.61
N GLY A 227 17.09 9.52 3.50
CA GLY A 227 16.23 10.72 3.49
C GLY A 227 14.85 10.42 4.06
N PHE A 228 14.32 9.21 3.83
CA PHE A 228 13.02 8.79 4.35
C PHE A 228 12.94 8.78 5.89
N PHE A 229 14.06 8.60 6.60
CA PHE A 229 14.04 8.65 8.07
C PHE A 229 13.71 10.04 8.63
N ALA A 230 13.84 11.11 7.82
CA ALA A 230 13.36 12.44 8.17
C ALA A 230 11.83 12.47 8.39
N LEU A 231 11.09 11.51 7.81
CA LEU A 231 9.65 11.36 7.99
C LEU A 231 9.26 10.56 9.25
N LEU A 232 10.21 9.96 9.97
CA LEU A 232 9.89 9.14 11.15
C LEU A 232 9.11 9.94 12.20
N VAL A 233 9.59 11.13 12.56
CA VAL A 233 8.92 11.98 13.57
C VAL A 233 7.57 12.49 13.05
N PRO A 234 7.46 13.06 11.84
CA PRO A 234 6.16 13.39 11.23
C PRO A 234 5.17 12.22 11.21
N ALA A 235 5.61 11.01 10.84
CA ALA A 235 4.78 9.80 10.80
C ALA A 235 4.32 9.37 12.20
N VAL A 236 5.20 9.42 13.20
CA VAL A 236 4.83 9.17 14.60
C VAL A 236 3.77 10.19 15.05
N VAL A 237 3.92 11.48 14.73
CA VAL A 237 2.92 12.50 15.06
C VAL A 237 1.59 12.21 14.37
N ASN A 238 1.62 11.83 13.08
CA ASN A 238 0.43 11.47 12.31
C ASN A 238 -0.41 10.39 13.00
N PHE A 239 0.27 9.34 13.51
CA PHE A 239 -0.36 8.25 14.24
C PHE A 239 -0.76 8.64 15.67
N MET A 240 0.13 9.29 16.42
CA MET A 240 -0.05 9.59 17.84
C MET A 240 -1.24 10.52 18.10
N VAL A 241 -1.40 11.59 17.31
CA VAL A 241 -2.47 12.58 17.51
C VAL A 241 -3.87 11.93 17.53
N PRO A 242 -4.31 11.21 16.48
CA PRO A 242 -5.60 10.54 16.50
C PRO A 242 -5.66 9.42 17.54
N ALA A 243 -4.56 8.68 17.78
CA ALA A 243 -4.53 7.63 18.79
C ALA A 243 -4.77 8.15 20.22
N VAL A 244 -4.15 9.28 20.59
CA VAL A 244 -4.36 9.94 21.89
C VAL A 244 -5.81 10.40 22.03
N ILE A 245 -6.38 11.00 21.00
CA ILE A 245 -7.79 11.44 21.02
C ILE A 245 -8.72 10.23 21.19
N MET A 246 -8.53 9.18 20.39
CA MET A 246 -9.33 7.96 20.45
C MET A 246 -9.22 7.24 21.80
N ASN A 247 -8.04 7.26 22.44
CA ASN A 247 -7.80 6.60 23.73
C ASN A 247 -8.77 7.07 24.83
N PHE A 248 -9.21 8.33 24.82
CA PHE A 248 -10.19 8.83 25.81
C PHE A 248 -11.58 8.19 25.66
N PHE A 249 -11.90 7.63 24.50
CA PHE A 249 -13.18 6.98 24.22
C PHE A 249 -13.15 5.46 24.48
N ILE A 250 -12.03 4.94 24.99
CA ILE A 250 -11.86 3.52 25.34
C ILE A 250 -12.23 3.31 26.81
N ALA A 251 -13.24 2.46 27.02
CA ALA A 251 -13.54 1.93 28.34
C ALA A 251 -12.40 1.02 28.82
N ASN A 252 -11.88 1.28 30.02
CA ASN A 252 -10.78 0.49 30.58
C ASN A 252 -11.31 -0.85 31.12
N ARG A 253 -11.43 -1.84 30.23
CA ARG A 253 -11.87 -3.21 30.54
C ARG A 253 -10.75 -4.21 30.28
N GLN A 254 -10.81 -5.36 30.93
CA GLN A 254 -9.93 -6.48 30.65
C GLN A 254 -10.68 -7.54 29.84
N PRO A 255 -10.11 -8.02 28.71
CA PRO A 255 -10.68 -9.14 27.97
C PRO A 255 -10.63 -10.43 28.79
N ALA A 256 -11.53 -11.37 28.49
CA ALA A 256 -11.40 -12.73 28.99
C ALA A 256 -10.09 -13.34 28.51
N ALA A 257 -9.32 -13.95 29.41
CA ALA A 257 -8.05 -14.57 29.07
C ALA A 257 -8.27 -15.77 28.14
N LEU A 258 -7.91 -15.63 26.87
CA LEU A 258 -7.95 -16.73 25.89
C LEU A 258 -6.61 -17.48 25.91
N GLN A 259 -6.66 -18.78 26.17
CA GLN A 259 -5.47 -19.66 26.14
C GLN A 259 -5.27 -20.22 24.73
N GLU A 260 -4.71 -19.43 23.82
CA GLU A 260 -4.29 -19.91 22.51
C GLU A 260 -2.77 -20.09 22.48
N ASN A 261 -2.29 -21.31 22.24
CA ASN A 261 -0.87 -21.61 22.08
C ASN A 261 -0.53 -21.84 20.61
N VAL A 262 0.00 -20.81 19.95
CA VAL A 262 0.55 -20.93 18.60
C VAL A 262 2.06 -21.06 18.66
N TRP A 263 2.59 -22.07 17.97
CA TRP A 263 4.03 -22.30 17.83
C TRP A 263 4.51 -21.88 16.43
N LEU A 264 5.66 -21.21 16.39
CA LEU A 264 6.36 -20.91 15.14
C LEU A 264 6.75 -22.22 14.43
N LYS A 265 6.51 -22.27 13.11
CA LYS A 265 7.02 -23.39 12.30
C LYS A 265 8.53 -23.30 12.15
N ARG A 266 9.15 -24.45 11.86
CA ARG A 266 10.61 -24.52 11.62
C ARG A 266 11.01 -23.57 10.49
N GLY A 267 12.05 -22.78 10.74
CA GLY A 267 12.58 -21.81 9.77
C GLY A 267 12.02 -20.39 9.91
N ALA A 268 10.94 -20.16 10.69
CA ALA A 268 10.30 -18.84 10.82
C ALA A 268 11.28 -17.69 11.09
N ARG A 269 12.11 -17.79 12.15
CA ARG A 269 13.11 -16.78 12.50
C ARG A 269 14.17 -16.58 11.41
N ARG A 270 14.55 -17.65 10.71
CA ARG A 270 15.54 -17.58 9.63
C ARG A 270 14.96 -16.87 8.40
N ILE A 271 13.68 -17.04 8.11
CA ILE A 271 13.02 -16.30 7.02
C ILE A 271 12.99 -14.81 7.33
N ILE A 272 12.70 -14.40 8.57
CA ILE A 272 12.77 -12.98 8.98
C ILE A 272 14.18 -12.42 8.75
N VAL A 273 15.21 -13.13 9.22
CA VAL A 273 16.61 -12.69 9.02
C VAL A 273 16.99 -12.65 7.54
N LEU A 274 16.59 -13.65 6.74
CA LEU A 274 16.83 -13.65 5.29
C LEU A 274 16.12 -12.48 4.59
N PHE A 275 14.92 -12.10 5.05
CA PHE A 275 14.21 -10.95 4.50
C PHE A 275 14.98 -9.66 4.78
N LEU A 276 15.42 -9.45 6.02
CA LEU A 276 16.22 -8.28 6.40
C LEU A 276 17.57 -8.23 5.64
N ILE A 277 18.22 -9.38 5.45
CA ILE A 277 19.43 -9.47 4.62
C ILE A 277 19.11 -9.13 3.16
N THR A 278 17.99 -9.61 2.62
CA THR A 278 17.56 -9.31 1.24
C THR A 278 17.31 -7.81 1.04
N VAL A 279 16.62 -7.17 1.99
CA VAL A 279 16.40 -5.73 2.04
C VAL A 279 17.74 -4.99 2.06
N ALA A 280 18.67 -5.38 2.93
CA ALA A 280 20.00 -4.79 2.99
C ALA A 280 20.77 -4.94 1.67
N ILE A 281 20.72 -6.12 1.04
CA ILE A 281 21.35 -6.34 -0.28
C ILE A 281 20.72 -5.45 -1.34
N SER A 282 19.39 -5.29 -1.35
CA SER A 282 18.68 -4.41 -2.28
C SER A 282 19.10 -2.96 -2.15
N VAL A 283 19.23 -2.45 -0.91
CA VAL A 283 19.75 -1.09 -0.65
C VAL A 283 21.19 -0.95 -1.11
N LEU A 284 22.05 -1.93 -0.86
CA LEU A 284 23.46 -1.92 -1.29
C LEU A 284 23.59 -1.95 -2.82
N CYS A 285 22.79 -2.77 -3.52
CA CYS A 285 22.75 -2.80 -4.98
C CYS A 285 22.39 -1.44 -5.57
N HIS A 286 21.40 -0.77 -5.01
CA HIS A 286 20.96 0.53 -5.51
C HIS A 286 21.94 1.66 -5.17
N SER A 287 22.36 1.74 -3.91
CA SER A 287 23.11 2.90 -3.41
C SER A 287 24.61 2.83 -3.74
N ILE A 288 25.19 1.62 -3.86
CA ILE A 288 26.63 1.44 -4.10
C ILE A 288 26.89 0.95 -5.52
N LEU A 289 26.10 0.02 -6.03
CA LEU A 289 26.31 -0.56 -7.36
C LEU A 289 25.54 0.18 -8.47
N TYR A 290 24.66 1.13 -8.12
CA TYR A 290 23.80 1.86 -9.06
C TYR A 290 22.94 0.96 -9.95
N LEU A 291 22.57 -0.21 -9.44
CA LEU A 291 21.70 -1.18 -10.12
C LEU A 291 20.27 -1.13 -9.55
N PRO A 292 19.24 -1.49 -10.33
CA PRO A 292 17.86 -1.50 -9.85
C PRO A 292 17.70 -2.32 -8.55
N PRO A 293 16.97 -1.82 -7.54
CA PRO A 293 16.72 -2.54 -6.28
C PRO A 293 16.12 -3.94 -6.49
N ALA A 294 15.38 -4.11 -7.60
CA ALA A 294 14.81 -5.38 -8.04
C ALA A 294 15.86 -6.50 -8.17
N MET A 295 17.09 -6.18 -8.57
CA MET A 295 18.17 -7.17 -8.68
C MET A 295 18.50 -7.78 -7.31
N GLY A 296 18.70 -6.95 -6.29
CA GLY A 296 18.99 -7.42 -4.93
C GLY A 296 17.84 -8.20 -4.32
N MET A 297 16.60 -7.80 -4.61
CA MET A 297 15.41 -8.56 -4.23
C MET A 297 15.39 -9.95 -4.88
N MET A 298 15.60 -10.03 -6.20
CA MET A 298 15.63 -11.30 -6.92
C MET A 298 16.76 -12.23 -6.46
N PHE A 299 17.92 -11.67 -6.12
CA PHE A 299 19.00 -12.42 -5.47
C PHE A 299 18.55 -13.00 -4.12
N GLY A 300 17.91 -12.19 -3.29
CA GLY A 300 17.35 -12.64 -2.01
C GLY A 300 16.24 -13.68 -2.15
N LEU A 301 15.42 -13.61 -3.20
CA LEU A 301 14.46 -14.67 -3.53
C LEU A 301 15.19 -15.99 -3.82
N GLY A 302 16.30 -15.94 -4.55
CA GLY A 302 17.17 -17.10 -4.77
C GLY A 302 17.68 -17.71 -3.46
N LEU A 303 18.14 -16.88 -2.52
CA LEU A 303 18.55 -17.35 -1.18
C LEU A 303 17.39 -18.01 -0.42
N LEU A 304 16.19 -17.43 -0.49
CA LEU A 304 14.99 -18.03 0.10
C LEU A 304 14.68 -19.38 -0.57
N GLN A 305 14.84 -19.50 -1.89
CA GLN A 305 14.67 -20.75 -2.65
C GLN A 305 15.62 -21.86 -2.18
N PHE A 306 16.91 -21.56 -2.04
CA PHE A 306 17.87 -22.50 -1.46
C PHE A 306 17.50 -22.89 -0.02
N PHE A 307 17.09 -21.92 0.80
CA PHE A 307 16.65 -22.21 2.17
C PHE A 307 15.39 -23.08 2.21
N GLY A 308 14.43 -22.85 1.30
CA GLY A 308 13.23 -23.65 1.17
C GLY A 308 13.54 -25.09 0.75
N TYR A 309 14.45 -25.28 -0.20
CA TYR A 309 14.97 -26.59 -0.58
C TYR A 309 15.61 -27.31 0.62
N TYR A 310 16.44 -26.61 1.40
CA TYR A 310 17.04 -27.15 2.62
C TYR A 310 15.97 -27.56 3.65
N LEU A 311 14.93 -26.75 3.86
CA LEU A 311 13.83 -27.08 4.78
C LEU A 311 13.09 -28.34 4.33
N ARG A 312 12.83 -28.49 3.03
CA ARG A 312 12.16 -29.67 2.46
C ARG A 312 13.02 -30.92 2.60
N ARG A 313 14.30 -30.86 2.21
CA ARG A 313 15.24 -32.00 2.29
C ARG A 313 15.52 -32.44 3.72
N SER A 314 15.57 -31.50 4.66
CA SER A 314 15.82 -31.82 6.08
C SER A 314 14.56 -32.08 6.90
N LEU A 315 13.36 -32.07 6.29
CA LEU A 315 12.09 -32.30 6.98
C LEU A 315 11.96 -33.73 7.53
N PRO A 316 12.21 -34.81 6.76
CA PRO A 316 12.03 -36.19 7.25
C PRO A 316 12.88 -36.47 8.50
N ARG A 317 14.19 -36.19 8.42
CA ARG A 317 15.13 -36.31 9.56
C ARG A 317 14.71 -35.48 10.78
N SER A 318 14.09 -34.32 10.56
CA SER A 318 13.60 -33.50 11.67
C SER A 318 12.30 -34.03 12.28
N LEU A 319 11.43 -34.65 11.49
CA LEU A 319 10.21 -35.27 11.98
C LEU A 319 10.55 -36.54 12.77
N GLU A 320 11.49 -37.35 12.30
CA GLU A 320 12.02 -38.53 13.01
C GLU A 320 12.57 -38.16 14.39
N ARG A 321 13.48 -37.18 14.46
CA ARG A 321 14.05 -36.70 15.74
C ARG A 321 12.98 -36.17 16.70
N LYS A 322 11.95 -35.51 16.19
CA LYS A 322 10.84 -35.00 17.02
C LYS A 322 9.93 -36.14 17.48
N ARG A 323 9.63 -37.10 16.60
CA ARG A 323 8.82 -38.29 16.91
C ARG A 323 9.48 -39.10 18.02
N GLU A 324 10.79 -39.33 17.93
CA GLU A 324 11.55 -40.02 18.98
C GLU A 324 11.48 -39.26 20.31
N ARG A 325 11.71 -37.94 20.29
CA ARG A 325 11.66 -37.10 21.50
C ARG A 325 10.29 -37.06 22.16
N TYR A 326 9.21 -36.94 21.37
CA TYR A 326 7.85 -36.90 21.90
C TYR A 326 7.37 -38.27 22.37
N SER A 327 7.79 -39.34 21.69
CA SER A 327 7.53 -40.71 22.12
C SER A 327 8.18 -40.99 23.48
N ARG A 328 9.46 -40.63 23.67
CA ARG A 328 10.15 -40.74 24.96
C ARG A 328 9.52 -39.93 26.09
N ARG A 329 8.80 -38.83 25.77
CA ARG A 329 8.11 -37.98 26.76
C ARG A 329 6.63 -38.35 26.95
N GLY A 330 6.09 -39.31 26.20
CA GLY A 330 4.68 -39.67 26.25
C GLY A 330 3.72 -38.57 25.78
N ASP A 331 4.18 -37.60 24.97
CA ASP A 331 3.40 -36.42 24.59
C ASP A 331 2.56 -36.68 23.33
N TRP A 332 1.51 -37.50 23.48
CA TRP A 332 0.69 -38.04 22.38
C TRP A 332 0.06 -36.96 21.49
N LYS A 333 -0.39 -35.84 22.07
CA LYS A 333 -0.94 -34.69 21.32
C LYS A 333 0.07 -34.10 20.33
N LYS A 334 1.36 -34.01 20.70
CA LYS A 334 2.41 -33.50 19.80
C LYS A 334 2.80 -34.51 18.73
N LEU A 335 2.63 -35.81 19.02
CA LEU A 335 2.91 -36.90 18.09
C LEU A 335 1.90 -36.91 16.93
N GLU A 336 0.62 -36.73 17.25
CA GLU A 336 -0.46 -36.62 16.27
C GLU A 336 -0.28 -35.39 15.36
N GLN A 337 0.15 -34.25 15.93
CA GLN A 337 0.45 -33.03 15.18
C GLN A 337 1.65 -33.15 14.21
N LEU A 338 2.52 -34.17 14.33
CA LEU A 338 3.62 -34.38 13.38
C LEU A 338 3.14 -34.92 12.03
N GLY A 339 1.98 -35.58 11.98
CA GLY A 339 1.42 -36.16 10.75
C GLY A 339 0.88 -35.13 9.76
N SER A 340 0.54 -33.92 10.22
CA SER A 340 -0.06 -32.86 9.41
C SER A 340 0.93 -31.79 8.90
N VAL A 341 2.25 -32.06 9.01
CA VAL A 341 3.28 -31.10 8.62
C VAL A 341 3.48 -31.10 7.10
N VAL A 342 2.91 -30.09 6.44
CA VAL A 342 3.10 -29.86 5.00
C VAL A 342 4.51 -29.30 4.74
N PRO A 343 5.25 -29.82 3.73
CA PRO A 343 6.54 -29.27 3.32
C PRO A 343 6.44 -27.80 2.90
N PHE A 344 7.52 -27.04 3.10
CA PHE A 344 7.60 -25.69 2.56
C PHE A 344 7.77 -25.74 1.05
N ASP A 345 6.93 -24.98 0.34
CA ASP A 345 7.01 -24.83 -1.11
C ASP A 345 6.86 -23.34 -1.46
N ILE A 346 7.88 -22.77 -2.08
CA ILE A 346 7.96 -21.35 -2.44
C ILE A 346 7.14 -21.07 -3.69
N PHE A 347 7.02 -22.02 -4.62
CA PHE A 347 6.21 -21.80 -5.82
C PHE A 347 4.74 -21.63 -5.46
N SER A 348 4.26 -22.39 -4.45
CA SER A 348 2.94 -22.15 -3.88
C SER A 348 2.79 -20.78 -3.18
N ARG A 349 3.89 -20.10 -2.79
CA ARG A 349 3.87 -18.74 -2.23
C ARG A 349 3.81 -17.70 -3.34
N ILE A 350 4.62 -17.88 -4.39
CA ILE A 350 4.57 -17.07 -5.60
C ILE A 350 3.17 -17.15 -6.23
N ALA A 351 2.57 -18.35 -6.28
CA ALA A 351 1.21 -18.55 -6.75
C ALA A 351 0.13 -17.90 -5.86
N ARG A 352 0.43 -17.70 -4.56
CA ARG A 352 -0.42 -16.97 -3.62
C ARG A 352 -0.11 -15.47 -3.57
N SER A 353 0.80 -14.96 -4.40
CA SER A 353 1.00 -13.52 -4.54
C SER A 353 -0.30 -12.87 -4.96
N GLU A 354 -0.50 -11.62 -4.56
CA GLU A 354 -1.65 -10.82 -4.94
C GLU A 354 -1.56 -10.40 -6.41
N TRP A 355 -1.69 -11.37 -7.33
CA TRP A 355 -1.63 -11.13 -8.78
C TRP A 355 -2.63 -10.08 -9.24
N ASP A 356 -3.78 -10.01 -8.56
CA ASP A 356 -4.76 -8.96 -8.81
C ASP A 356 -4.21 -7.57 -8.50
N THR A 357 -3.50 -7.41 -7.38
CA THR A 357 -2.82 -6.17 -6.98
C THR A 357 -1.69 -5.82 -7.95
N LEU A 358 -0.86 -6.80 -8.34
CA LEU A 358 0.24 -6.59 -9.30
C LEU A 358 -0.27 -6.16 -10.69
N LEU A 359 -1.31 -6.82 -11.21
CA LEU A 359 -1.92 -6.48 -12.49
C LEU A 359 -2.70 -5.16 -12.44
N PHE A 360 -3.27 -4.81 -11.29
CA PHE A 360 -3.84 -3.48 -11.08
C PHE A 360 -2.77 -2.39 -11.22
N PHE A 361 -1.58 -2.58 -10.64
CA PHE A 361 -0.48 -1.61 -10.80
C PHE A 361 0.01 -1.51 -12.23
N TYR A 362 0.12 -2.64 -12.95
CA TYR A 362 0.39 -2.60 -14.39
C TYR A 362 -0.61 -1.69 -15.10
N GLY A 363 -1.91 -1.93 -14.87
CA GLY A 363 -2.95 -1.12 -15.50
C GLY A 363 -2.79 0.36 -15.21
N VAL A 364 -2.57 0.74 -13.94
CA VAL A 364 -2.43 2.14 -13.52
C VAL A 364 -1.20 2.78 -14.15
N VAL A 365 -0.04 2.14 -14.03
CA VAL A 365 1.25 2.61 -14.57
C VAL A 365 1.13 2.81 -16.08
N MET A 366 0.58 1.83 -16.81
CA MET A 366 0.41 1.93 -18.25
C MET A 366 -0.62 2.99 -18.65
N CYS A 367 -1.75 3.14 -17.93
CA CYS A 367 -2.73 4.18 -18.23
C CYS A 367 -2.12 5.58 -18.06
N VAL A 368 -1.46 5.83 -16.92
CA VAL A 368 -0.85 7.13 -16.61
C VAL A 368 0.32 7.41 -17.55
N GLY A 369 1.16 6.42 -17.88
CA GLY A 369 2.21 6.57 -18.88
C GLY A 369 1.66 6.95 -20.26
N GLY A 370 0.56 6.31 -20.69
CA GLY A 370 -0.11 6.66 -21.94
C GLY A 370 -0.71 8.07 -21.93
N LEU A 371 -1.35 8.49 -20.84
CA LEU A 371 -1.86 9.87 -20.67
C LEU A 371 -0.73 10.89 -20.59
N GLY A 372 0.40 10.54 -19.96
CA GLY A 372 1.60 11.35 -19.89
C GLY A 372 2.19 11.58 -21.28
N PHE A 373 2.33 10.52 -22.06
CA PHE A 373 2.80 10.60 -23.45
C PHE A 373 1.89 11.43 -24.37
N MET A 374 0.58 11.52 -24.05
CA MET A 374 -0.36 12.41 -24.74
C MET A 374 -0.25 13.90 -24.33
N GLY A 375 0.48 14.22 -23.26
CA GLY A 375 0.68 15.59 -22.76
C GLY A 375 -0.13 15.97 -21.52
N TYR A 376 -1.01 15.10 -21.00
CA TYR A 376 -1.85 15.46 -19.86
C TYR A 376 -1.09 15.66 -18.56
N LEU A 377 0.01 14.93 -18.34
CA LEU A 377 0.84 15.14 -17.16
C LEU A 377 1.60 16.46 -17.22
N SER A 378 2.02 16.93 -18.39
CA SER A 378 2.62 18.26 -18.54
C SER A 378 1.65 19.35 -18.09
N LEU A 379 0.39 19.29 -18.53
CA LEU A 379 -0.66 20.23 -18.13
C LEU A 379 -0.93 20.18 -16.62
N LEU A 380 -1.01 18.98 -16.04
CA LEU A 380 -1.21 18.82 -14.61
C LEU A 380 0.01 19.32 -13.80
N SER A 381 1.23 19.09 -14.28
CA SER A 381 2.46 19.55 -13.63
C SER A 381 2.52 21.07 -13.60
N GLU A 382 2.23 21.73 -14.72
CA GLU A 382 2.20 23.20 -14.80
C GLU A 382 1.11 23.81 -13.89
N THR A 383 -0.09 23.24 -13.90
CA THR A 383 -1.19 23.72 -13.06
C THR A 383 -0.92 23.56 -11.57
N LEU A 384 -0.33 22.42 -11.16
CA LEU A 384 -0.08 22.10 -9.75
C LEU A 384 1.24 22.64 -9.21
N TYR A 385 2.32 22.64 -9.99
CA TYR A 385 3.66 22.98 -9.50
C TYR A 385 4.26 24.21 -10.17
N GLY A 386 3.77 24.62 -11.35
CA GLY A 386 4.18 25.88 -11.98
C GLY A 386 3.51 27.11 -11.35
N ASN A 387 2.20 27.00 -11.09
CA ASN A 387 1.39 28.13 -10.61
C ASN A 387 1.19 28.17 -9.09
N TRP A 388 1.41 27.06 -8.39
CA TRP A 388 1.20 26.96 -6.95
C TRP A 388 2.52 26.70 -6.22
N ASN A 389 2.55 27.01 -4.92
CA ASN A 389 3.63 26.57 -4.06
C ASN A 389 3.61 25.03 -3.95
N PRO A 390 4.73 24.33 -4.21
CA PRO A 390 4.80 22.86 -4.12
C PRO A 390 4.29 22.29 -2.79
N VAL A 391 4.47 23.01 -1.68
CA VAL A 391 3.94 22.59 -0.37
C VAL A 391 2.42 22.43 -0.43
N TRP A 392 1.70 23.41 -0.98
CA TRP A 392 0.24 23.35 -1.07
C TRP A 392 -0.23 22.32 -2.09
N ALA A 393 0.48 22.19 -3.21
CA ALA A 393 0.20 21.14 -4.20
C ALA A 393 0.27 19.74 -3.56
N ASN A 394 1.35 19.47 -2.81
CA ASN A 394 1.57 18.21 -2.11
C ASN A 394 0.53 17.94 -1.02
N VAL A 395 0.10 18.97 -0.30
CA VAL A 395 -0.97 18.84 0.71
C VAL A 395 -2.31 18.52 0.06
N VAL A 396 -2.66 19.17 -1.06
CA VAL A 396 -3.92 18.90 -1.78
C VAL A 396 -3.91 17.52 -2.42
N LEU A 397 -2.79 17.10 -3.01
CA LEU A 397 -2.63 15.75 -3.56
C LEU A 397 -2.81 14.67 -2.48
N GLY A 398 -2.30 14.88 -1.27
CA GLY A 398 -2.57 13.99 -0.15
C GLY A 398 -4.04 13.94 0.28
N LEU A 399 -4.76 15.06 0.22
CA LEU A 399 -6.21 15.07 0.45
C LEU A 399 -6.99 14.35 -0.66
N ILE A 400 -6.56 14.50 -1.93
CA ILE A 400 -7.09 13.72 -3.06
C ILE A 400 -6.86 12.23 -2.83
N SER A 401 -5.73 11.86 -2.22
CA SER A 401 -5.42 10.47 -1.86
C SER A 401 -6.38 9.87 -0.82
N ALA A 402 -7.25 10.65 -0.19
CA ALA A 402 -8.34 10.12 0.63
C ALA A 402 -9.42 9.43 -0.20
N VAL A 403 -9.55 9.78 -1.48
CA VAL A 403 -10.57 9.26 -2.40
C VAL A 403 -9.94 8.36 -3.45
N VAL A 404 -8.80 8.78 -3.98
CA VAL A 404 -7.99 8.03 -4.95
C VAL A 404 -6.93 7.27 -4.18
N ASP A 405 -6.74 5.98 -4.46
CA ASP A 405 -5.65 5.19 -3.86
C ASP A 405 -4.30 5.90 -4.07
N ASN A 406 -3.40 5.79 -3.10
CA ASN A 406 -2.17 6.56 -3.06
C ASN A 406 -1.19 6.23 -4.20
N ILE A 407 -1.28 5.02 -4.77
CA ILE A 407 -0.41 4.54 -5.84
C ILE A 407 -0.61 5.31 -7.16
N PRO A 408 -1.82 5.42 -7.74
CA PRO A 408 -2.06 6.28 -8.90
C PRO A 408 -1.64 7.73 -8.71
N VAL A 409 -1.88 8.30 -7.53
CA VAL A 409 -1.51 9.69 -7.22
C VAL A 409 0.01 9.85 -7.26
N MET A 410 0.74 8.99 -6.56
CA MET A 410 2.20 9.05 -6.51
C MET A 410 2.86 8.73 -7.84
N PHE A 411 2.32 7.76 -8.59
CA PHE A 411 2.81 7.49 -9.94
C PHE A 411 2.64 8.70 -10.85
N ALA A 412 1.48 9.37 -10.81
CA ALA A 412 1.25 10.57 -11.59
C ALA A 412 2.25 11.69 -11.24
N VAL A 413 2.52 11.94 -9.95
CA VAL A 413 3.52 12.94 -9.53
C VAL A 413 4.93 12.58 -10.01
N LEU A 414 5.32 11.30 -9.90
CA LEU A 414 6.64 10.84 -10.38
C LEU A 414 6.77 10.99 -11.90
N SER A 415 5.74 10.62 -12.65
CA SER A 415 5.72 10.77 -14.10
C SER A 415 5.64 12.22 -14.57
N MET A 416 5.08 13.14 -13.76
CA MET A 416 5.16 14.59 -14.01
C MET A 416 6.58 15.12 -13.83
N ALA A 417 7.38 14.46 -12.97
CA ALA A 417 8.74 14.84 -12.58
C ALA A 417 8.89 16.35 -12.32
N PRO A 418 8.08 16.96 -11.42
CA PRO A 418 8.18 18.38 -11.13
C PRO A 418 9.53 18.68 -10.46
N ASP A 419 10.11 19.83 -10.80
CA ASP A 419 11.33 20.31 -10.13
C ASP A 419 10.97 20.84 -8.74
N MET A 420 11.24 20.03 -7.71
CA MET A 420 10.97 20.37 -6.31
C MET A 420 12.05 19.83 -5.37
N SER A 421 12.21 20.51 -4.23
CA SER A 421 13.20 20.15 -3.22
C SER A 421 12.96 18.76 -2.62
N GLU A 422 14.00 18.16 -2.04
CA GLU A 422 13.89 16.88 -1.32
C GLU A 422 12.83 16.96 -0.21
N GLY A 423 12.72 18.10 0.49
CA GLY A 423 11.68 18.33 1.49
C GLY A 423 10.26 18.23 0.93
N ASN A 424 10.04 18.66 -0.31
CA ASN A 424 8.76 18.53 -1.01
C ASN A 424 8.51 17.10 -1.52
N TRP A 425 9.53 16.39 -1.99
CA TRP A 425 9.42 14.96 -2.31
C TRP A 425 9.05 14.12 -1.08
N LEU A 426 9.68 14.40 0.07
CA LEU A 426 9.32 13.80 1.35
C LEU A 426 7.91 14.21 1.78
N LEU A 427 7.51 15.47 1.54
CA LEU A 427 6.17 15.95 1.88
C LEU A 427 5.09 15.22 1.08
N VAL A 428 5.21 15.11 -0.25
CA VAL A 428 4.22 14.39 -1.08
C VAL A 428 4.16 12.91 -0.72
N THR A 429 5.31 12.32 -0.42
CA THR A 429 5.40 10.94 0.06
C THR A 429 4.61 10.75 1.37
N LEU A 430 4.80 11.65 2.33
CA LEU A 430 4.06 11.63 3.59
C LEU A 430 2.57 11.87 3.35
N THR A 431 2.20 12.93 2.65
CA THR A 431 0.81 13.35 2.49
C THR A 431 0.00 12.38 1.65
N ALA A 432 0.54 11.81 0.58
CA ALA A 432 -0.14 10.76 -0.17
C ALA A 432 -0.22 9.45 0.63
N GLY A 433 0.86 9.08 1.33
CA GLY A 433 0.88 7.87 2.18
C GLY A 433 -0.17 7.90 3.29
N VAL A 434 -0.23 8.99 4.06
CA VAL A 434 -1.16 9.13 5.20
C VAL A 434 -2.54 9.67 4.81
N GLY A 435 -2.65 10.36 3.67
CA GLY A 435 -3.91 10.93 3.17
C GLY A 435 -4.99 9.88 2.94
N GLY A 436 -4.59 8.69 2.48
CA GLY A 436 -5.46 7.52 2.34
C GLY A 436 -6.09 7.01 3.64
N SER A 437 -5.64 7.49 4.82
CA SER A 437 -6.27 7.19 6.11
C SER A 437 -7.48 8.08 6.41
N LEU A 438 -7.68 9.21 5.72
CA LEU A 438 -8.78 10.13 6.01
C LEU A 438 -10.15 9.49 5.79
N LEU A 439 -10.28 8.68 4.73
CA LEU A 439 -11.47 7.90 4.43
C LEU A 439 -11.09 6.41 4.34
N SER A 440 -11.95 5.51 4.82
CA SER A 440 -11.63 4.08 4.84
C SER A 440 -11.47 3.46 3.45
N MET A 441 -11.96 4.10 2.38
CA MET A 441 -11.77 3.65 1.00
C MET A 441 -10.50 4.21 0.34
N GLY A 442 -9.87 5.23 0.93
CA GLY A 442 -8.66 5.87 0.38
C GLY A 442 -7.39 5.04 0.52
N SER A 443 -7.47 3.85 1.13
CA SER A 443 -6.32 2.95 1.26
C SER A 443 -6.75 1.49 1.26
N ALA A 444 -5.92 0.63 0.67
CA ALA A 444 -6.11 -0.82 0.65
C ALA A 444 -6.28 -1.42 2.06
N ALA A 445 -5.58 -0.89 3.06
CA ALA A 445 -5.72 -1.30 4.46
C ALA A 445 -7.15 -1.03 5.00
N GLY A 446 -7.72 0.15 4.72
CA GLY A 446 -9.06 0.49 5.14
C GLY A 446 -10.13 -0.41 4.49
N VAL A 447 -10.03 -0.63 3.18
CA VAL A 447 -10.92 -1.54 2.44
C VAL A 447 -10.83 -2.97 2.95
N ALA A 448 -9.62 -3.48 3.15
CA ALA A 448 -9.39 -4.83 3.67
C ALA A 448 -10.00 -5.04 5.05
N LEU A 449 -9.87 -4.05 5.95
CA LEU A 449 -10.46 -4.12 7.29
C LEU A 449 -11.98 -4.07 7.26
N MET A 450 -12.60 -3.31 6.34
CA MET A 450 -14.06 -3.35 6.17
C MET A 450 -14.53 -4.73 5.71
N GLY A 451 -13.74 -5.39 4.85
CA GLY A 451 -13.97 -6.76 4.42
C GLY A 451 -13.79 -7.81 5.52
N GLN A 452 -12.80 -7.64 6.42
CA GLN A 452 -12.47 -8.59 7.47
C GLN A 452 -13.34 -8.44 8.73
N ALA A 453 -13.64 -7.21 9.13
CA ALA A 453 -14.47 -6.87 10.29
C ALA A 453 -15.88 -6.45 9.86
N ARG A 454 -16.48 -7.20 8.92
CA ARG A 454 -17.81 -6.94 8.33
C ARG A 454 -18.86 -6.70 9.41
N GLY A 455 -19.59 -5.60 9.26
CA GLY A 455 -20.66 -5.19 10.18
C GLY A 455 -20.18 -4.64 11.53
N ILE A 456 -18.86 -4.51 11.72
CA ILE A 456 -18.25 -3.90 12.92
C ILE A 456 -17.49 -2.63 12.51
N TYR A 457 -16.52 -2.75 11.62
CA TYR A 457 -15.80 -1.61 11.04
C TYR A 457 -16.42 -1.29 9.68
N THR A 458 -16.92 -0.06 9.54
CA THR A 458 -17.62 0.42 8.34
C THR A 458 -17.14 1.83 7.99
N PHE A 459 -17.41 2.27 6.77
CA PHE A 459 -17.13 3.64 6.34
C PHE A 459 -17.69 4.69 7.32
N ALA A 460 -18.91 4.50 7.83
CA ALA A 460 -19.52 5.42 8.77
C ALA A 460 -18.78 5.46 10.13
N VAL A 461 -18.30 4.30 10.60
CA VAL A 461 -17.50 4.22 11.83
C VAL A 461 -16.17 4.94 11.64
N HIS A 462 -15.51 4.76 10.50
CA HIS A 462 -14.25 5.44 10.18
C HIS A 462 -14.43 6.95 10.01
N LEU A 463 -15.45 7.36 9.26
CA LEU A 463 -15.75 8.77 8.98
C LEU A 463 -16.01 9.56 10.26
N ARG A 464 -16.59 8.94 11.30
CA ARG A 464 -16.78 9.57 12.61
C ARG A 464 -15.45 10.04 13.24
N TRP A 465 -14.35 9.38 12.92
CA TRP A 465 -13.01 9.70 13.40
C TRP A 465 -12.17 10.51 12.42
N MET A 466 -12.68 10.78 11.21
CA MET A 466 -12.01 11.62 10.21
C MET A 466 -11.51 12.95 10.79
N PRO A 467 -12.24 13.69 11.66
CA PRO A 467 -11.70 14.93 12.23
C PRO A 467 -10.41 14.72 13.04
N ALA A 468 -10.32 13.64 13.82
CA ALA A 468 -9.11 13.32 14.57
C ALA A 468 -7.95 12.91 13.65
N ILE A 469 -8.26 12.16 12.58
CA ILE A 469 -7.28 11.76 11.57
C ILE A 469 -6.78 12.96 10.78
N LEU A 470 -7.66 13.90 10.43
CA LEU A 470 -7.32 15.16 9.75
C LEU A 470 -6.43 16.05 10.62
N LEU A 471 -6.67 16.08 11.93
CA LEU A 471 -5.76 16.75 12.87
C LEU A 471 -4.37 16.09 12.87
N GLY A 472 -4.29 14.75 12.85
CA GLY A 472 -3.04 14.03 12.70
C GLY A 472 -2.32 14.33 11.38
N TYR A 473 -3.08 14.37 10.28
CA TYR A 473 -2.60 14.75 8.95
C TYR A 473 -1.96 16.15 8.97
N ALA A 474 -2.71 17.16 9.43
CA ALA A 474 -2.21 18.54 9.53
C ALA A 474 -1.01 18.65 10.47
N ALA A 475 -1.05 18.00 11.64
CA ALA A 475 0.04 18.01 12.60
C ALA A 475 1.33 17.40 12.04
N SER A 476 1.21 16.30 11.27
CA SER A 476 2.36 15.66 10.63
C SER A 476 3.01 16.54 9.55
N ILE A 477 2.20 17.26 8.76
CA ILE A 477 2.70 18.23 7.77
C ILE A 477 3.45 19.36 8.47
N VAL A 478 2.84 19.97 9.50
CA VAL A 478 3.48 21.05 10.26
C VAL A 478 4.79 20.57 10.90
N THR A 479 4.79 19.34 11.43
CA THR A 479 6.00 18.73 12.01
C THR A 479 7.10 18.56 10.97
N HIS A 480 6.76 18.09 9.77
CA HIS A 480 7.71 17.93 8.66
C HIS A 480 8.29 19.28 8.22
N LEU A 481 7.43 20.28 7.99
CA LEU A 481 7.86 21.63 7.61
C LEU A 481 8.73 22.29 8.68
N TRP A 482 8.50 21.99 9.96
CA TRP A 482 9.24 22.60 11.05
C TRP A 482 10.59 21.93 11.32
N ILE A 483 10.61 20.59 11.44
CA ILE A 483 11.84 19.84 11.78
C ILE A 483 12.78 19.77 10.57
N ASN A 484 12.22 19.64 9.36
CA ASN A 484 12.98 19.49 8.13
C ASN A 484 13.01 20.79 7.31
N ALA A 485 12.86 21.94 7.95
CA ALA A 485 12.81 23.25 7.30
C ALA A 485 14.00 23.54 6.37
N SER A 486 15.18 22.98 6.68
CA SER A 486 16.38 23.14 5.86
C SER A 486 16.34 22.39 4.52
N MET A 487 15.34 21.54 4.29
CA MET A 487 15.18 20.75 3.06
C MET A 487 14.22 21.42 2.04
N PHE A 488 13.67 22.59 2.37
CA PHE A 488 12.64 23.30 1.58
C PHE A 488 13.16 24.49 0.79
#